data_AF-A0A2E5YAV3-F1
#
_entry.id   AF-A0A2E5YAV3-F1
#
_cell.length_a   1.000
_cell.length_b   1.000
_cell.length_c   1.000
_cell.angle_alpha   90.00
_cell.angle_beta   90.00
_cell.angle_gamma   90.00
#
_symmetry.space_group_name_H-M   'P 1'
#
loop_
_entity.id
_entity.type
_entity.pdbx_description
1 polymer ?
#
loop_
_entity_poly.entity_id
_entity_poly.type
_entity_poly.pdbx_seq_one_letter_code
_entity_poly.pdbx_strand_id
1 'polypeptide(L)'
;MVSNDLGIKEESELWGVSSTTIGREELDNSSIQRIQQGVVMGIAGYLIAEGERRGLDVTALLAECNPMYPDARAALIAVEGLSELIGIEVPVGGLLEDAKDIEERVREAFERAQAAALPAPPDEDEDDVPMVY
;
A
#
# COMPACT_ATOMS: atom_id res chain seq x y z
N MET A 1 1.09 10.87 -16.72
CA MET A 1 2.48 11.18 -16.33
C MET A 1 2.61 11.46 -14.83
N VAL A 2 1.58 11.98 -14.15
CA VAL A 2 1.58 12.23 -12.68
C VAL A 2 1.44 10.95 -11.83
N SER A 3 0.74 9.91 -12.31
CA SER A 3 0.49 8.69 -11.51
C SER A 3 1.75 7.94 -11.09
N ASN A 4 2.80 7.94 -11.92
CA ASN A 4 4.04 7.22 -11.64
C ASN A 4 4.93 7.95 -10.62
N ASP A 5 4.91 9.28 -10.61
CA ASP A 5 5.67 10.11 -9.66
C ASP A 5 5.05 10.11 -8.26
N LEU A 6 3.75 9.83 -8.16
CA LEU A 6 3.02 9.66 -6.90
C LEU A 6 3.10 8.23 -6.35
N GLY A 7 3.68 7.28 -7.10
CA GLY A 7 3.69 5.86 -6.72
C GLY A 7 2.31 5.22 -6.72
N ILE A 8 1.37 5.73 -7.54
CA ILE A 8 0.03 5.15 -7.69
C ILE A 8 0.16 3.95 -8.63
N LYS A 9 0.26 2.75 -8.06
CA LYS A 9 0.22 1.49 -8.80
C LYS A 9 -1.23 1.13 -9.14
N GLU A 10 -1.48 0.74 -10.40
CA GLU A 10 -2.78 0.19 -10.80
C GLU A 10 -2.95 -1.28 -10.39
N GLU A 11 -1.85 -2.02 -10.28
CA GLU A 11 -1.79 -3.40 -9.78
C GLU A 11 -0.92 -3.44 -8.53
N SER A 12 -1.43 -4.00 -7.44
CA SER A 12 -0.69 -4.23 -6.20
C SER A 12 -0.75 -5.72 -5.85
N GLU A 13 0.33 -6.22 -5.25
CA GLU A 13 0.46 -7.62 -4.90
C GLU A 13 -0.29 -7.92 -3.59
N LEU A 14 -0.97 -9.07 -3.55
CA LEU A 14 -1.62 -9.58 -2.35
C LEU A 14 -0.88 -10.79 -1.79
N TRP A 15 -0.44 -10.64 -0.55
CA TRP A 15 0.28 -11.67 0.16
C TRP A 15 -0.54 -12.30 1.28
N GLY A 16 -0.37 -13.60 1.51
CA GLY A 16 -1.07 -14.36 2.55
C GLY A 16 -0.12 -15.02 3.55
N VAL A 17 -0.49 -14.99 4.83
CA VAL A 17 0.17 -15.75 5.90
C VAL A 17 -0.88 -16.45 6.74
N SER A 18 -0.75 -17.75 6.95
CA SER A 18 -1.70 -18.52 7.75
C SER A 18 -1.03 -19.32 8.87
N SER A 19 -1.67 -19.37 10.03
CA SER A 19 -1.22 -20.08 11.23
C SER A 19 -1.23 -21.60 11.06
N THR A 20 -2.21 -22.15 10.33
CA THR A 20 -2.41 -23.60 10.20
C THR A 20 -1.98 -24.13 8.85
N THR A 21 -1.76 -25.44 8.75
CA THR A 21 -1.49 -26.09 7.46
C THR A 21 -2.70 -26.00 6.53
N ILE A 22 -3.92 -26.09 7.08
CA ILE A 22 -5.17 -26.00 6.32
C ILE A 22 -5.24 -24.62 5.65
N GLY A 23 -5.13 -23.53 6.40
CA GLY A 23 -5.17 -22.19 5.82
C GLY A 23 -4.00 -21.90 4.87
N ARG A 24 -2.83 -22.55 5.05
CA ARG A 24 -1.74 -22.48 4.05
C ARG A 24 -2.09 -23.22 2.74
N GLU A 25 -2.76 -24.37 2.82
CA GLU A 25 -3.25 -25.08 1.64
C GLU A 25 -4.36 -24.31 0.94
N GLU A 26 -5.24 -23.62 1.68
CA GLU A 26 -6.25 -22.73 1.10
C GLU A 26 -5.61 -21.56 0.34
N LEU A 27 -4.55 -20.96 0.88
CA LEU A 27 -3.76 -19.95 0.19
C LEU A 27 -3.08 -20.51 -1.07
N ASP A 28 -2.49 -21.71 -1.01
CA ASP A 28 -1.84 -22.34 -2.16
C ASP A 28 -2.84 -22.73 -3.29
N ASN A 29 -4.15 -22.80 -2.98
CA ASN A 29 -5.22 -23.07 -3.94
C ASN A 29 -5.96 -21.81 -4.43
N SER A 30 -5.63 -20.63 -3.91
CA SER A 30 -6.22 -19.35 -4.34
C SER A 30 -5.24 -18.56 -5.22
N SER A 31 -5.66 -17.38 -5.69
CA SER A 31 -4.78 -16.45 -6.40
C SER A 31 -3.78 -15.71 -5.49
N ILE A 32 -3.86 -15.91 -4.17
CA ILE A 32 -3.11 -15.15 -3.16
C ILE A 32 -1.71 -15.73 -2.98
N GLN A 33 -0.69 -14.87 -3.08
CA GLN A 33 0.69 -15.32 -2.95
C GLN A 33 1.04 -15.58 -1.48
N ARG A 34 1.36 -16.83 -1.14
CA ARG A 34 1.82 -17.15 0.21
C ARG A 34 3.24 -16.61 0.47
N ILE A 35 3.43 -15.91 1.59
CA ILE A 35 4.75 -15.46 2.02
C ILE A 35 5.61 -16.66 2.42
N GLN A 36 6.78 -16.81 1.80
CA GLN A 36 7.76 -17.86 2.12
C GLN A 36 8.79 -17.40 3.17
N GLN A 37 9.17 -16.12 3.14
CA GLN A 37 10.16 -15.55 4.05
C GLN A 37 9.81 -14.10 4.36
N GLY A 38 9.81 -13.74 5.65
CA GLY A 38 9.49 -12.39 6.11
C GLY A 38 9.09 -12.35 7.58
N VAL A 39 8.78 -11.16 8.08
CA VAL A 39 8.27 -10.94 9.44
C VAL A 39 6.97 -10.14 9.36
N VAL A 40 5.88 -10.69 9.91
CA VAL A 40 4.62 -9.96 10.11
C VAL A 40 4.63 -9.37 11.51
N MET A 41 4.52 -8.05 11.62
CA MET A 41 4.55 -7.35 12.91
C MET A 41 3.16 -6.93 13.38
N GLY A 42 3.07 -6.47 14.63
CA GLY A 42 1.85 -5.89 15.20
C GLY A 42 0.78 -6.93 15.51
N ILE A 43 -0.49 -6.49 15.50
CA ILE A 43 -1.61 -7.33 15.90
C ILE A 43 -1.81 -8.53 14.97
N ALA A 44 -1.57 -8.37 13.66
CA ALA A 44 -1.67 -9.48 12.70
C ALA A 44 -0.65 -10.58 13.03
N GLY A 45 0.61 -10.22 13.25
CA GLY A 45 1.65 -11.17 13.63
C GLY A 45 1.35 -11.87 14.96
N TYR A 46 0.87 -11.12 15.96
CA TYR A 46 0.44 -11.68 17.23
C TYR A 46 -0.70 -12.69 17.08
N LEU A 47 -1.73 -12.36 16.30
CA LEU A 47 -2.89 -13.23 16.09
C LEU A 47 -2.53 -14.50 15.31
N ILE A 48 -1.64 -14.41 14.32
CA ILE A 48 -1.14 -15.58 13.60
C ILE A 48 -0.37 -16.50 14.56
N ALA A 49 0.55 -15.94 15.36
CA ALA A 49 1.35 -16.71 16.31
C ALA A 49 0.47 -17.36 17.39
N GLU A 50 -0.51 -16.62 17.92
CA GLU A 50 -1.43 -17.14 18.92
C GLU A 50 -2.42 -18.15 18.32
N GLY A 51 -2.80 -17.96 17.06
CA GLY A 51 -3.59 -18.91 16.28
C GLY A 51 -2.86 -20.24 16.15
N GLU A 52 -1.59 -20.22 15.76
CA GLU A 52 -0.75 -21.43 15.67
C GLU A 52 -0.62 -22.12 17.04
N ARG A 53 -0.33 -21.34 18.10
CA ARG A 53 -0.19 -21.86 19.46
C ARG A 53 -1.46 -22.54 19.99
N ARG A 54 -2.64 -22.08 19.56
CA ARG A 54 -3.95 -22.59 19.99
C ARG A 54 -4.60 -23.56 19.01
N GLY A 55 -4.01 -23.78 17.83
CA GLY A 55 -4.64 -24.52 16.75
C GLY A 55 -5.88 -23.83 16.18
N LEU A 56 -5.93 -22.49 16.21
CA LEU A 56 -6.97 -21.70 15.56
C LEU A 56 -6.50 -21.31 14.17
N ASP A 57 -7.43 -21.42 13.21
CA ASP A 57 -7.17 -21.02 11.84
C ASP A 57 -7.26 -19.51 11.68
N VAL A 58 -6.11 -18.88 11.46
CA VAL A 58 -5.93 -17.45 11.39
C VAL A 58 -5.08 -17.15 10.16
N THR A 59 -5.67 -16.44 9.21
CA THR A 59 -5.01 -16.00 7.99
C THR A 59 -4.98 -14.48 7.94
N ALA A 60 -3.81 -13.91 7.69
CA ALA A 60 -3.63 -12.50 7.41
C ALA A 60 -3.42 -12.28 5.91
N LEU A 61 -4.15 -11.32 5.36
CA LEU A 61 -3.99 -10.81 4.00
C LEU A 61 -3.26 -9.47 4.04
N LEU A 62 -2.19 -9.35 3.27
CA LEU A 62 -1.25 -8.24 3.29
C LEU A 62 -1.12 -7.70 1.86
N ALA A 63 -1.94 -6.69 1.54
CA ALA A 63 -1.83 -5.98 0.27
C ALA A 63 -0.67 -4.98 0.30
N GLU A 64 0.12 -4.92 -0.77
CA GLU A 64 1.12 -3.87 -0.93
C GLU A 64 0.41 -2.50 -1.00
N CYS A 65 0.85 -1.53 -0.20
CA CYS A 65 0.23 -0.22 -0.13
C CYS A 65 1.27 0.90 -0.11
N ASN A 66 0.86 2.08 -0.58
CA ASN A 66 1.71 3.27 -0.45
C ASN A 66 1.79 3.72 1.02
N PRO A 67 2.99 3.84 1.63
CA PRO A 67 3.12 4.23 3.02
C PRO A 67 2.89 5.72 3.29
N MET A 68 2.89 6.57 2.25
CA MET A 68 2.84 8.03 2.40
C MET A 68 1.42 8.59 2.53
N TYR A 69 0.41 7.86 2.07
CA TYR A 69 -0.98 8.30 2.09
C TYR A 69 -1.94 7.10 2.20
N PRO A 70 -3.19 7.31 2.65
CA PRO A 70 -4.18 6.23 2.72
C PRO A 70 -4.43 5.59 1.35
N ASP A 71 -4.39 4.26 1.27
CA ASP A 71 -4.48 3.53 0.00
C ASP A 71 -5.74 2.64 -0.04
N ALA A 72 -6.83 3.18 -0.59
CA ALA A 72 -8.08 2.44 -0.73
C ALA A 72 -8.03 1.37 -1.83
N ARG A 73 -7.10 1.47 -2.80
CA ARG A 73 -6.90 0.42 -3.81
C ARG A 73 -6.26 -0.83 -3.19
N ALA A 74 -5.28 -0.64 -2.31
CA ALA A 74 -4.73 -1.77 -1.56
C ALA A 74 -5.81 -2.46 -0.70
N ALA A 75 -6.72 -1.68 -0.09
CA ALA A 75 -7.86 -2.23 0.64
C ALA A 75 -8.82 -3.01 -0.27
N LEU A 76 -9.06 -2.54 -1.50
CA LEU A 76 -9.89 -3.23 -2.49
C LEU A 76 -9.32 -4.63 -2.80
N ILE A 77 -8.03 -4.71 -3.09
CA ILE A 77 -7.34 -5.96 -3.39
C ILE A 77 -7.44 -6.94 -2.21
N ALA A 78 -7.26 -6.45 -0.98
CA ALA A 78 -7.42 -7.29 0.21
C ALA A 78 -8.85 -7.83 0.36
N VAL A 79 -9.87 -7.03 0.03
CA VAL A 79 -11.28 -7.45 0.06
C VAL A 79 -11.58 -8.45 -1.05
N GLU A 80 -11.04 -8.26 -2.25
CA GLU A 80 -11.20 -9.21 -3.36
C GLU A 80 -10.59 -10.58 -3.03
N GLY A 81 -9.38 -10.60 -2.47
CA GLY A 81 -8.76 -11.84 -2.01
C GLY A 81 -9.52 -12.49 -0.84
N LEU A 82 -10.07 -11.70 0.07
CA LEU A 82 -10.95 -12.22 1.12
C LEU A 82 -12.20 -12.87 0.52
N SER A 83 -12.85 -12.19 -0.44
CA SER A 83 -14.02 -12.68 -1.15
C SER A 83 -13.76 -14.01 -1.85
N GLU A 84 -12.59 -14.15 -2.48
CA GLU A 84 -12.16 -15.41 -3.11
C GLU A 84 -12.04 -16.53 -2.07
N LEU A 85 -11.33 -16.29 -0.96
CA LEU A 85 -11.11 -17.31 0.08
C LEU A 85 -12.40 -17.81 0.71
N ILE A 86 -13.35 -16.91 0.98
CA ILE A 86 -14.61 -17.28 1.65
C ILE A 86 -15.74 -17.64 0.68
N GLY A 87 -15.53 -17.43 -0.63
CA GLY A 87 -16.53 -17.67 -1.67
C GLY A 87 -17.77 -16.75 -1.57
N ILE A 88 -17.61 -15.54 -1.02
CA ILE A 88 -18.69 -14.56 -0.83
C ILE A 88 -18.32 -13.27 -1.56
N GLU A 89 -19.18 -12.83 -2.46
CA GLU A 89 -19.04 -11.54 -3.14
C GLU A 89 -19.28 -10.39 -2.16
N VAL A 90 -18.26 -9.56 -1.95
CA VAL A 90 -18.35 -8.36 -1.11
C VAL A 90 -18.52 -7.14 -2.03
N PRO A 91 -19.57 -6.31 -1.85
CA PRO A 91 -19.77 -5.13 -2.67
C PRO A 91 -18.71 -4.05 -2.36
N VAL A 92 -17.95 -3.65 -3.37
CA VAL A 92 -16.81 -2.72 -3.25
C VAL A 92 -17.05 -1.33 -3.85
N GLY A 93 -18.28 -1.05 -4.29
CA GLY A 93 -18.62 0.20 -4.98
C GLY A 93 -18.24 1.47 -4.20
N GLY A 94 -18.54 1.52 -2.90
CA GLY A 94 -18.17 2.65 -2.04
C GLY A 94 -16.66 2.79 -1.87
N LEU A 95 -15.93 1.67 -1.78
CA LEU A 95 -14.47 1.68 -1.65
C LEU A 95 -13.78 2.22 -2.91
N LEU A 96 -14.36 1.95 -4.09
CA LEU A 96 -13.90 2.52 -5.36
C LEU A 96 -14.15 4.03 -5.47
N GLU A 97 -15.24 4.53 -4.89
CA GLU A 97 -15.52 5.96 -4.81
C GLU A 97 -14.53 6.64 -3.85
N ASP A 98 -14.34 6.06 -2.65
CA ASP A 98 -13.35 6.53 -1.67
C ASP A 98 -11.93 6.57 -2.26
N ALA A 99 -11.55 5.59 -3.08
CA ALA A 99 -10.25 5.57 -3.75
C ALA A 99 -10.05 6.77 -4.69
N LYS A 100 -11.07 7.13 -5.49
CA LYS A 100 -11.01 8.29 -6.37
C LYS A 100 -10.91 9.59 -5.57
N ASP A 101 -11.70 9.71 -4.51
CA ASP A 101 -11.69 10.88 -3.62
C ASP A 101 -10.34 11.08 -2.94
N ILE A 102 -9.73 9.99 -2.44
CA ILE A 102 -8.41 10.06 -1.82
C ILE A 102 -7.34 10.42 -2.85
N GLU A 103 -7.35 9.82 -4.04
CA GLU A 103 -6.41 10.15 -5.12
C GLU A 103 -6.47 11.62 -5.52
N GLU A 104 -7.67 12.19 -5.60
CA GLU A 104 -7.86 13.61 -5.92
C GLU A 104 -7.30 14.51 -4.80
N ARG A 105 -7.60 14.22 -3.54
CA ARG A 105 -7.07 14.97 -2.39
C ARG A 105 -5.54 14.89 -2.31
N VAL A 106 -4.98 13.72 -2.59
CA VAL A 106 -3.53 13.52 -2.64
C VAL A 106 -2.93 14.38 -3.75
N ARG A 107 -3.48 14.33 -4.98
CA ARG A 107 -3.03 15.15 -6.10
C ARG A 107 -3.04 16.65 -5.77
N GLU A 108 -4.15 17.15 -5.23
CA GLU A 108 -4.25 18.56 -4.83
C GLU A 108 -3.21 18.95 -3.78
N ALA A 109 -2.96 18.08 -2.79
CA ALA A 109 -1.97 18.33 -1.76
C ALA A 109 -0.55 18.46 -2.34
N PHE A 110 -0.20 17.60 -3.30
CA PHE A 110 1.08 17.66 -4.01
C PHE A 110 1.22 18.92 -4.87
N GLU A 111 0.18 19.28 -5.63
CA GLU A 111 0.18 20.50 -6.45
C GLU A 111 0.36 21.76 -5.59
N ARG A 112 -0.33 21.83 -4.46
CA ARG A 112 -0.17 22.94 -3.50
C ARG A 112 1.22 22.99 -2.89
N ALA A 113 1.79 21.85 -2.54
CA ALA A 113 3.16 21.77 -2.02
C ALA A 113 4.20 22.23 -3.05
N GLN A 114 4.02 21.86 -4.32
CA GLN A 114 4.90 22.29 -5.42
C GLN A 114 4.76 23.79 -5.71
N ALA A 115 3.54 24.33 -5.69
CA ALA A 115 3.30 25.76 -5.87
C ALA A 115 3.86 26.62 -4.71
N ALA A 116 3.91 26.05 -3.50
CA ALA A 116 4.49 26.69 -2.32
C ALA A 116 6.00 26.50 -2.19
N ALA A 117 6.61 25.67 -3.03
CA ALA A 117 8.05 25.48 -3.04
C ALA A 117 8.74 26.78 -3.46
N LEU A 118 9.73 27.21 -2.67
CA LEU A 118 10.54 28.37 -3.03
C LEU A 118 11.24 28.12 -4.37
N PRO A 119 11.36 29.13 -5.24
CA PRO A 119 12.17 29.01 -6.44
C PRO A 119 13.59 28.58 -6.04
N ALA A 120 14.22 27.77 -6.89
CA ALA A 120 15.63 27.42 -6.70
C ALA A 120 16.43 28.72 -6.49
N PRO A 121 17.40 28.73 -5.54
CA PRO A 121 18.27 29.88 -5.41
C PRO A 121 18.85 30.22 -6.79
N PRO A 122 18.92 31.51 -7.16
CA PRO A 122 19.62 31.87 -8.39
C PRO A 122 21.02 31.29 -8.34
N ASP A 123 21.51 30.75 -9.46
CA ASP A 123 22.88 30.26 -9.56
C ASP A 123 23.82 31.43 -9.22
N GLU A 124 24.47 31.37 -8.05
CA GLU A 124 25.50 32.32 -7.61
C GLU A 124 26.81 32.03 -8.36
N ASP A 125 26.80 32.12 -9.69
CA ASP A 125 27.99 32.10 -10.52
C ASP A 125 28.02 33.39 -11.34
N GLU A 126 28.53 34.47 -10.72
CA GLU A 126 29.40 35.53 -11.29
C GLU A 126 29.35 36.79 -10.40
N ASP A 127 29.88 36.69 -9.18
CA ASP A 127 30.46 37.85 -8.48
C ASP A 127 31.79 38.20 -9.16
N ASP A 128 31.73 38.71 -10.39
CA ASP A 128 32.86 39.39 -11.03
C ASP A 128 32.96 40.80 -10.41
N VAL A 129 33.46 40.87 -9.18
CA VAL A 129 33.83 42.14 -8.53
C VAL A 129 35.20 42.53 -9.08
N PRO A 130 35.32 43.55 -9.96
CA PRO A 130 36.62 43.91 -10.50
C PRO A 130 37.47 44.50 -9.38
N MET A 131 38.59 43.83 -9.06
CA MET A 131 39.63 44.35 -8.18
C MET A 131 40.18 45.65 -8.78
N VAL A 132 39.83 46.78 -8.16
CA VAL A 132 40.41 48.08 -8.47
C VAL A 132 41.84 48.09 -7.92
N TYR A 133 42.82 48.16 -8.83
CA TYR A 133 44.24 48.37 -8.51
C TYR A 133 44.53 49.82 -8.12
#